data_AF-A0A087SHD1-F1
#
_entry.id   AF-A0A087SHD1-F1
#
_cell.length_a   1.000
_cell.length_b   1.000
_cell.length_c   1.000
_cell.angle_alpha   90.00
_cell.angle_beta   90.00
_cell.angle_gamma   90.00
#
_symmetry.space_group_name_H-M   'P 1'
#
loop_
_entity.id
_entity.type
_entity.pdbx_description
1 polymer ?
#
loop_
_entity_poly.entity_id
_entity_poly.type
_entity_poly.pdbx_seq_one_letter_code
_entity_poly.pdbx_strand_id
1 'polypeptide(L)'
;MTVSQVRGAGVQGGHKERYAGTEYGGKTNFLVDKTRLDIVVVRSQVDKVIQTIASTTYTGEIGDGKIFVHPVADVIRVRTGETGAIAERMEGGMSDRTS
;
A
#
# COMPACT_ATOMS: atom_id res chain seq x y z
N MET A 1 -5.14 -8.10 4.39
CA MET A 1 -4.62 -7.36 3.22
C MET A 1 -5.63 -7.47 2.10
N THR A 2 -5.90 -6.36 1.42
CA THR A 2 -6.74 -6.31 0.22
C THR A 2 -5.92 -5.70 -0.92
N VAL A 3 -6.13 -6.20 -2.15
CA VAL A 3 -5.42 -5.73 -3.34
C VAL A 3 -6.45 -5.26 -4.36
N SER A 4 -6.22 -4.10 -4.98
CA SER A 4 -7.07 -3.57 -6.06
C SER A 4 -6.22 -3.03 -7.20
N GLN A 5 -6.68 -3.23 -8.44
CA GLN A 5 -6.11 -2.55 -9.60
C GLN A 5 -6.68 -1.13 -9.66
N VAL A 6 -5.79 -0.15 -9.79
CA VAL A 6 -6.14 1.27 -9.86
C VAL A 6 -5.40 1.93 -11.00
N ARG A 7 -5.87 3.12 -11.38
CA ARG A 7 -5.21 3.96 -12.37
C ARG A 7 -4.86 5.29 -11.71
N GLY A 8 -3.62 5.71 -11.82
CA GLY A 8 -3.12 6.92 -11.14
C GLY A 8 -2.14 7.70 -12.00
N ALA A 9 -1.99 8.99 -11.70
CA ALA A 9 -1.00 9.85 -12.33
C ALA A 9 -0.09 10.47 -11.25
N GLY A 10 1.22 10.23 -11.36
CA GLY A 10 2.24 10.83 -10.50
C GLY A 10 2.97 11.96 -11.21
N VAL A 11 2.27 13.01 -11.64
CA VAL A 11 2.91 14.09 -12.42
C VAL A 11 3.86 14.89 -11.53
N GLN A 12 5.16 14.68 -11.68
CA GLN A 12 6.21 15.55 -11.16
C GLN A 12 6.74 16.41 -12.30
N GLY A 13 6.72 17.73 -12.12
CA GLY A 13 6.90 18.76 -13.15
C GLY A 13 7.89 18.42 -14.26
N GLY A 14 7.36 17.95 -15.40
CA GLY A 14 8.10 17.72 -16.65
C GLY A 14 8.69 16.33 -16.85
N HIS A 15 8.75 15.47 -15.82
CA HIS A 15 9.28 14.11 -15.94
C HIS A 15 8.17 13.11 -16.27
N LYS A 16 8.36 12.37 -17.37
CA LYS A 16 7.40 11.40 -17.90
C LYS A 16 7.66 10.04 -17.24
N GLU A 17 6.63 9.46 -16.61
CA GLU A 17 6.67 8.08 -16.09
C GLU A 17 6.86 7.10 -17.27
N ARG A 18 7.87 6.23 -17.21
CA ARG A 18 8.07 5.16 -18.22
C ARG A 18 7.29 3.92 -17.79
N TYR A 19 6.33 3.48 -18.61
CA TYR A 19 5.64 2.21 -18.42
C TYR A 19 5.73 1.40 -19.72
N ALA A 20 6.13 0.13 -19.61
CA ALA A 20 6.26 -0.81 -20.73
C ALA A 20 7.03 -0.28 -21.96
N GLY A 21 8.15 0.42 -21.74
CA GLY A 21 9.06 0.86 -22.81
C GLY A 21 8.59 2.03 -23.67
N THR A 22 7.44 2.63 -23.37
CA THR A 22 6.93 3.79 -24.11
C THR A 22 7.13 5.07 -23.28
N GLU A 23 7.79 6.08 -23.85
CA GLU A 23 7.90 7.41 -23.24
C GLU A 23 6.59 8.17 -23.40
N TYR A 24 5.76 8.20 -22.35
CA TYR A 24 4.47 8.89 -22.42
C TYR A 24 4.64 10.39 -22.25
N GLY A 25 4.84 11.09 -23.37
CA GLY A 25 4.95 12.53 -23.42
C GLY A 25 3.70 13.28 -23.81
N GLY A 26 3.30 14.22 -22.96
CA GLY A 26 2.77 15.51 -23.43
C GLY A 26 1.26 15.73 -23.41
N LYS A 27 0.43 14.88 -22.81
CA LYS A 27 -0.98 15.23 -22.54
C LYS A 27 -1.39 14.89 -21.12
N THR A 28 -2.05 15.85 -20.48
CA THR A 28 -2.45 15.94 -19.08
C THR A 28 -3.48 14.90 -18.62
N ASN A 29 -3.65 13.77 -19.31
CA ASN A 29 -4.80 12.87 -19.12
C ASN A 29 -4.47 11.37 -19.20
N PHE A 30 -3.24 10.95 -18.94
CA PHE A 30 -2.87 9.54 -18.92
C PHE A 30 -2.73 9.03 -17.49
N LEU A 31 -3.66 8.17 -17.09
CA LEU A 31 -3.53 7.40 -15.86
C LEU A 31 -2.77 6.11 -16.18
N VAL A 32 -1.77 5.78 -15.38
CA VAL A 32 -0.98 4.55 -15.48
C VAL A 32 -1.59 3.51 -14.55
N ASP A 33 -1.62 2.25 -15.00
CA ASP A 33 -2.08 1.13 -14.18
C ASP A 33 -1.13 0.92 -13.00
N LYS A 34 -1.71 0.81 -11.80
CA LYS A 34 -1.00 0.59 -10.53
C LYS A 34 -1.76 -0.42 -9.69
N THR A 35 -1.05 -1.10 -8.81
CA THR A 35 -1.64 -1.97 -7.79
C THR A 35 -1.73 -1.20 -6.48
N ARG A 36 -2.92 -1.13 -5.88
CA ARG A 36 -3.12 -0.56 -4.55
C ARG A 36 -3.25 -1.69 -3.52
N LEU A 37 -2.46 -1.58 -2.46
CA LEU A 37 -2.51 -2.46 -1.29
C LEU A 37 -3.16 -1.72 -0.13
N ASP A 38 -4.22 -2.29 0.43
CA ASP A 38 -4.84 -1.82 1.66
C ASP A 38 -4.51 -2.82 2.79
N ILE A 39 -3.78 -2.33 3.79
CA ILE A 39 -3.26 -3.13 4.90
C ILE A 39 -3.60 -2.41 6.20
N VAL A 40 -4.47 -3.03 7.01
CA VAL A 40 -4.78 -2.58 8.36
C VAL A 40 -3.93 -3.39 9.33
N VAL A 41 -3.20 -2.70 10.20
CA VAL A 41 -2.38 -3.30 11.26
C VAL A 41 -2.47 -2.49 12.54
N VAL A 42 -2.12 -3.10 13.67
CA VAL A 42 -1.90 -2.37 14.92
C VAL A 42 -0.74 -1.36 14.82
N ARG A 43 -0.81 -0.29 15.62
CA ARG A 43 0.16 0.82 15.63
C ARG A 43 1.61 0.38 15.72
N SER A 44 1.91 -0.63 16.55
CA SER A 44 3.27 -1.12 16.76
C SER A 44 3.91 -1.78 15.52
N GLN A 45 3.11 -2.15 14.51
CA GLN A 45 3.58 -2.82 13.30
C GLN A 45 3.73 -1.88 12.11
N VAL A 46 3.21 -0.64 12.20
CA VAL A 46 3.13 0.32 11.08
C VAL A 46 4.50 0.56 10.43
N ASP A 47 5.50 0.94 11.22
CA ASP A 47 6.84 1.27 10.69
C ASP A 47 7.49 0.08 9.98
N LYS A 48 7.30 -1.13 10.52
CA LYS A 48 7.83 -2.36 9.94
C LYS A 48 7.18 -2.66 8.59
N VAL A 49 5.86 -2.52 8.49
CA VAL A 49 5.12 -2.71 7.23
C VAL A 49 5.57 -1.69 6.18
N ILE A 50 5.70 -0.41 6.56
CA ILE A 50 6.17 0.65 5.65
C ILE A 50 7.56 0.33 5.12
N GLN A 51 8.51 -0.01 6.01
CA GLN A 51 9.88 -0.34 5.62
C GLN A 51 9.92 -1.56 4.70
N THR A 52 9.18 -2.62 5.02
CA THR A 52 9.12 -3.82 4.18
C THR A 52 8.60 -3.49 2.78
N ILE A 53 7.48 -2.76 2.66
CA ILE A 53 6.94 -2.38 1.34
C ILE A 53 7.94 -1.50 0.60
N ALA A 54 8.42 -0.42 1.22
CA ALA A 54 9.35 0.50 0.56
C ALA A 54 10.61 -0.21 0.06
N SER A 55 11.22 -1.06 0.88
CA SER A 55 12.43 -1.80 0.49
C SER A 55 12.21 -2.82 -0.62
N THR A 56 11.01 -3.40 -0.73
CA THR A 56 10.70 -4.46 -1.71
C THR A 56 10.18 -3.91 -3.03
N THR A 57 9.56 -2.72 -3.03
CA THR A 57 9.02 -2.09 -4.24
C THR A 57 9.95 -1.04 -4.86
N TYR A 58 11.01 -0.64 -4.16
CA TYR A 58 11.95 0.37 -4.64
C TYR A 58 12.77 -0.14 -5.83
N THR A 59 12.69 0.59 -6.94
CA THR A 59 13.53 0.38 -8.13
C THR A 59 14.48 1.55 -8.36
N GLY A 60 14.20 2.71 -7.76
CA GLY A 60 14.93 3.96 -7.99
C GLY A 60 14.38 4.79 -9.16
N GLU A 61 13.38 4.28 -9.87
CA GLU A 61 12.74 4.95 -10.99
C GLU A 61 11.50 5.76 -10.57
N ILE A 62 11.15 6.75 -11.39
CA ILE A 62 9.92 7.52 -11.19
C ILE A 62 8.73 6.58 -11.38
N GLY A 63 7.91 6.48 -10.34
CA GLY A 63 6.68 5.69 -10.34
C GLY A 63 6.63 4.53 -9.37
N ASP A 64 7.69 4.31 -8.57
CA ASP A 64 7.77 3.33 -7.46
C ASP A 64 6.58 3.41 -6.48
N GLY A 65 5.88 4.54 -6.45
CA GLY A 65 4.59 4.69 -5.79
C GLY A 65 4.65 5.58 -4.57
N LYS A 66 3.57 5.56 -3.79
CA LYS A 66 3.43 6.32 -2.54
C LYS A 66 2.74 5.44 -1.51
N ILE A 67 3.17 5.57 -0.26
CA ILE A 67 2.52 4.93 0.89
C ILE A 67 1.80 6.03 1.67
N PHE A 68 0.51 5.81 1.94
CA PHE A 68 -0.30 6.69 2.79
C PHE A 68 -0.67 5.94 4.06
N VAL A 69 -0.61 6.64 5.19
CA VAL A 69 -1.01 6.10 6.49
C VAL A 69 -2.30 6.79 6.93
N HIS A 70 -3.35 6.01 7.15
CA HIS A 70 -4.65 6.50 7.57
C HIS A 70 -5.01 5.90 8.93
N PRO A 71 -5.58 6.69 9.86
CA PRO A 71 -6.09 6.14 11.11
C PRO A 71 -7.32 5.25 10.82
N VAL A 72 -7.36 4.08 11.43
CA VAL A 72 -8.53 3.19 11.44
C VAL A 72 -9.09 3.21 12.86
N ALA A 73 -10.38 3.57 12.98
CA ALA A 73 -11.02 3.72 14.28
C ALA A 73 -11.33 2.36 14.94
N ASP A 74 -11.77 1.38 14.16
CA ASP A 74 -12.10 0.04 14.65
C ASP A 74 -12.00 -1.01 13.54
N VAL A 75 -11.92 -2.29 13.93
CA VAL A 75 -11.89 -3.46 13.05
C VAL A 75 -12.90 -4.46 13.58
N ILE A 76 -13.75 -5.01 12.70
CA ILE A 76 -14.75 -6.02 13.07
C ILE A 76 -14.54 -7.27 12.24
N ARG A 77 -14.45 -8.43 12.90
CA ARG A 77 -14.42 -9.74 12.23
C ARG A 77 -15.83 -10.28 12.11
N VAL A 78 -16.41 -10.20 10.91
CA VAL A 78 -17.82 -10.58 10.64
C VAL A 78 -18.20 -11.97 11.16
N ARG A 79 -17.32 -12.97 10.98
CA ARG A 79 -17.60 -14.36 11.37
C ARG A 79 -17.79 -14.56 12.88
N THR A 80 -17.07 -13.80 13.70
CA THR A 80 -17.01 -14.02 15.16
C THR A 80 -17.61 -12.87 15.96
N GLY A 81 -17.78 -11.69 15.35
CA GLY A 81 -18.18 -10.47 16.04
C GLY A 81 -17.07 -9.84 16.89
N GLU A 82 -15.84 -10.37 16.85
CA GLU A 82 -14.68 -9.76 17.52
C GLU A 82 -14.45 -8.35 16.98
N THR A 83 -13.98 -7.45 17.86
CA THR A 83 -13.70 -6.05 17.55
C THR A 83 -12.26 -5.64 17.90
N GLY A 84 -11.83 -4.46 17.44
CA GLY A 84 -10.52 -3.86 17.74
C GLY A 84 -9.34 -4.76 17.40
N ALA A 85 -8.34 -4.77 18.29
CA ALA A 85 -7.10 -5.53 18.10
C ALA A 85 -7.33 -7.06 18.04
N ILE A 86 -8.39 -7.58 18.67
CA ILE A 86 -8.70 -9.01 18.63
C ILE A 86 -9.20 -9.39 17.22
N ALA A 87 -10.03 -8.54 16.61
CA ALA A 87 -10.50 -8.72 15.24
C ALA A 87 -9.37 -8.63 14.23
N GLU A 88 -8.44 -7.68 14.44
CA GLU A 88 -7.27 -7.45 13.58
C GLU A 88 -6.25 -8.60 13.66
N ARG A 89 -6.02 -9.16 14.85
CA ARG A 89 -5.01 -10.19 15.08
C ARG A 89 -5.27 -11.44 14.24
N MET A 90 -4.26 -11.87 13.50
CA MET A 90 -4.26 -13.14 12.78
C MET A 90 -3.38 -14.17 13.50
N GLU A 91 -3.87 -15.38 13.69
CA GLU A 91 -3.13 -16.48 14.32
C GLU A 91 -1.88 -16.85 13.48
N GLY A 92 -0.73 -17.01 14.15
CA GLY A 92 0.57 -17.22 13.50
C GLY A 92 1.16 -15.96 12.86
N GLY A 93 0.51 -14.81 13.09
CA GLY A 93 0.90 -13.50 12.58
C GLY A 93 2.10 -12.89 13.30
N MET A 94 2.42 -11.65 12.93
CA MET A 94 3.56 -10.88 13.44
C MET A 94 3.58 -10.79 14.99
N SER A 95 2.40 -10.65 15.61
CA SER A 95 2.22 -10.59 17.07
C SER A 95 2.63 -11.88 17.79
N ASP A 96 2.53 -13.02 17.11
CA ASP A 96 2.74 -14.33 17.71
C ASP A 96 4.18 -14.81 17.54
N ARG A 97 4.96 -14.14 16.69
CA ARG A 97 6.37 -14.47 16.38
C ARG A 97 7.38 -13.64 17.17
N THR A 98 6.90 -12.70 17.97
CA THR A 98 7.72 -11.82 18.82
C THR A 98 7.74 -12.23 20.29
N SER A 99 7.19 -13.42 20.60
CA SER A 99 7.33 -14.13 21.87
C SER A 99 8.44 -15.16 21.85
#